data_AF-A0A8T7K864-F1
#
_entry.id   AF-A0A8T7K864-F1
#
_cell.length_a   1.000
_cell.length_b   1.000
_cell.length_c   1.000
_cell.angle_alpha   90.00
_cell.angle_beta   90.00
_cell.angle_gamma   90.00
#
_symmetry.space_group_name_H-M   'P 1'
#
loop_
_entity.id
_entity.type
_entity.pdbx_description
1 polymer ?
#
loop_
_entity_poly.entity_id
_entity_poly.type
_entity_poly.pdbx_seq_one_letter_code
_entity_poly.pdbx_strand_id
1 'polypeptide(L)'
;MTTQTRWLSFDLIFFDCDSTLSAIEGIDELARLKGKEWRVSLLTQKAMDGDLDLREVYGKRLQAIRPTRGQLKEIEERYWQTIVPDALQVIGALRFLSKQVFIISGGLAEPVRGFGKRLGVPPENIRAVELEYNELAGEWWRYHEHSTRANQTYMDYDEGPLTVSSGKPDVVRELAGQKAGRRLMVGDGTSDLATRAVVDLFVGFGGVVAREKVKNGAEMFISSESLAPILPIAAGPAGYARVIGTPYQAVFEKGIALAFGAGLTIRSSEMDETFRSAFGR
;
A
#
# COMPACT_ATOMS: atom_id res chain seq x y z
N MET A 1 -23.61 34.75 -1.72
CA MET A 1 -22.89 33.98 -2.74
C MET A 1 -22.25 32.80 -2.04
N THR A 2 -22.91 31.65 -2.02
CA THR A 2 -22.33 30.41 -1.50
C THR A 2 -21.23 29.98 -2.46
N THR A 3 -19.97 30.05 -2.02
CA THR A 3 -18.84 29.44 -2.72
C THR A 3 -19.15 27.95 -2.85
N GLN A 4 -19.53 27.53 -4.05
CA GLN A 4 -19.83 26.13 -4.34
C GLN A 4 -18.50 25.37 -4.30
N THR A 5 -18.21 24.72 -3.17
CA THR A 5 -17.00 23.94 -2.97
C THR A 5 -17.00 22.79 -3.99
N ARG A 6 -16.01 22.76 -4.88
CA ARG A 6 -15.90 21.75 -5.95
C ARG A 6 -15.03 20.61 -5.47
N TRP A 7 -15.46 19.36 -5.70
CA TRP A 7 -14.61 18.20 -5.44
C TRP A 7 -13.39 18.22 -6.39
N LEU A 8 -12.21 18.43 -5.82
CA LEU A 8 -10.95 18.52 -6.56
C LEU A 8 -10.35 17.13 -6.78
N SER A 9 -9.75 16.93 -7.94
CA SER A 9 -9.06 15.70 -8.29
C SER A 9 -7.68 15.61 -7.62
N PHE A 10 -7.16 14.39 -7.51
CA PHE A 10 -5.82 14.04 -7.05
C PHE A 10 -4.97 13.55 -8.21
N ASP A 11 -3.66 13.80 -8.17
CA ASP A 11 -2.74 13.55 -9.28
C ASP A 11 -1.74 12.45 -8.98
N LEU A 12 -1.30 12.35 -7.71
CA LEU A 12 -0.41 11.32 -7.22
C LEU A 12 -1.18 10.39 -6.30
N ILE A 13 -1.33 9.13 -6.71
CA ILE A 13 -2.12 8.13 -5.99
C ILE A 13 -1.20 7.03 -5.50
N PHE A 14 -1.06 6.92 -4.19
CA PHE A 14 -0.22 5.94 -3.51
C PHE A 14 -1.11 4.85 -2.93
N PHE A 15 -0.70 3.60 -3.11
CA PHE A 15 -1.38 2.43 -2.56
C PHE A 15 -0.43 1.62 -1.69
N ASP A 16 -0.92 1.13 -0.57
CA ASP A 16 -0.34 -0.04 0.07
C ASP A 16 -0.56 -1.30 -0.78
N CYS A 17 0.26 -2.33 -0.57
CA CYS A 17 0.13 -3.61 -1.25
C CYS A 17 -0.67 -4.61 -0.42
N ASP A 18 -0.12 -4.98 0.74
CA ASP A 18 -0.66 -6.03 1.60
C ASP A 18 -1.98 -5.54 2.22
N SER A 19 -2.98 -6.42 2.29
CA SER A 19 -4.36 -6.10 2.72
C SER A 19 -5.05 -4.91 2.00
N THR A 20 -4.51 -4.44 0.86
CA THR A 20 -5.02 -3.26 0.13
C THR A 20 -5.14 -3.51 -1.38
N LEU A 21 -4.05 -3.83 -2.08
CA LEU A 21 -4.09 -4.25 -3.49
C LEU A 21 -4.18 -5.78 -3.63
N SER A 22 -3.71 -6.50 -2.61
CA SER A 22 -3.88 -7.94 -2.46
C SER A 22 -4.43 -8.25 -1.07
N ALA A 23 -5.24 -9.29 -0.95
CA ALA A 23 -5.94 -9.66 0.28
C ALA A 23 -5.08 -10.44 1.30
N ILE A 24 -3.79 -10.62 1.04
CA ILE A 24 -2.86 -11.35 1.92
C ILE A 24 -1.72 -10.45 2.41
N GLU A 25 -1.03 -10.92 3.46
CA GLU A 25 0.23 -10.36 3.94
C GLU A 25 1.39 -11.28 3.51
N GLY A 26 2.35 -10.76 2.75
CA GLY A 26 3.36 -11.59 2.08
C GLY A 26 4.31 -12.33 3.03
N ILE A 27 4.64 -11.71 4.17
CA ILE A 27 5.53 -12.31 5.18
C ILE A 27 4.84 -13.44 5.92
N ASP A 28 3.56 -13.28 6.25
CA ASP A 28 2.78 -14.30 6.93
C ASP A 28 2.58 -15.52 6.02
N GLU A 29 2.34 -15.27 4.74
CA GLU A 29 2.23 -16.34 3.75
C GLU A 29 3.56 -17.09 3.54
N LEU A 30 4.70 -16.40 3.59
CA LEU A 30 6.01 -17.06 3.61
C LEU A 30 6.23 -17.91 4.88
N ALA A 31 5.78 -17.42 6.03
CA ALA A 31 5.85 -18.18 7.28
C ALA A 31 5.05 -19.47 7.17
N ARG A 32 3.85 -19.40 6.58
CA ARG A 32 3.00 -20.55 6.28
C ARG A 32 3.67 -21.57 5.36
N LEU A 33 4.22 -21.12 4.23
CA LEU A 33 4.92 -22.01 3.30
C LEU A 33 6.13 -22.73 3.92
N LYS A 34 6.73 -22.17 4.98
CA LYS A 34 7.83 -22.77 5.74
C LYS A 34 7.40 -23.57 6.97
N GLY A 35 6.11 -23.62 7.30
CA GLY A 35 5.62 -24.21 8.56
C GLY A 35 6.11 -23.46 9.80
N LYS A 36 6.35 -22.15 9.69
CA LYS A 36 6.89 -21.27 10.74
C LYS A 36 5.88 -20.25 11.26
N GLU A 37 4.60 -20.42 10.94
CA GLU A 37 3.48 -19.54 11.32
C GLU A 37 3.50 -19.21 12.80
N TRP A 38 3.61 -20.23 13.66
CA TRP A 38 3.62 -20.04 15.11
C TRP A 38 4.76 -19.15 15.59
N ARG A 39 5.97 -19.34 15.03
CA ARG A 39 7.15 -18.55 15.41
C ARG A 39 7.04 -17.11 14.92
N VAL A 40 6.52 -16.90 13.73
CA VAL A 40 6.32 -15.56 13.15
C VAL A 40 5.19 -14.82 13.86
N SER A 41 4.07 -15.49 14.14
CA SER A 41 2.94 -14.94 14.89
C SER A 41 3.36 -14.52 16.30
N LEU A 42 4.16 -15.33 17.01
CA LEU A 42 4.68 -14.97 18.33
C LEU A 42 5.60 -13.73 18.29
N LEU A 43 6.45 -13.61 17.25
CA LEU A 43 7.28 -12.42 17.05
C LEU A 43 6.44 -11.19 16.73
N THR A 44 5.41 -11.34 15.90
CA THR A 44 4.45 -10.27 15.57
C THR A 44 3.69 -9.80 16.82
N GLN A 45 3.20 -10.72 17.64
CA GLN A 45 2.50 -10.41 18.89
C GLN A 45 3.41 -9.63 19.86
N LYS A 46 4.65 -10.08 20.08
CA LYS A 46 5.62 -9.34 20.92
C LYS A 46 5.94 -7.95 20.39
N ALA A 47 5.95 -7.75 19.08
CA ALA A 47 6.09 -6.42 18.48
C ALA A 47 4.88 -5.53 18.80
N MET A 48 3.68 -6.08 18.67
CA MET A 48 2.42 -5.36 18.87
C MET A 48 2.15 -5.06 20.36
N ASP A 49 2.65 -5.90 21.27
CA ASP A 49 2.58 -5.72 22.73
C ASP A 49 3.65 -4.72 23.25
N GLY A 50 4.57 -4.28 22.38
CA GLY A 50 5.62 -3.31 22.71
C GLY A 50 6.89 -3.92 23.32
N ASP A 51 6.99 -5.25 23.38
CA ASP A 51 8.13 -5.99 23.93
C ASP A 51 9.35 -6.02 22.98
N LEU A 52 9.14 -5.73 21.69
CA LEU A 52 10.17 -5.71 20.66
C LEU A 52 9.95 -4.53 19.70
N ASP A 53 11.03 -3.86 19.28
CA ASP A 53 10.97 -2.87 18.20
C ASP A 53 10.47 -3.56 16.92
N LEU A 54 9.48 -2.96 16.24
CA LEU A 54 8.92 -3.44 14.98
C LEU A 54 10.00 -3.69 13.91
N ARG A 55 11.07 -2.89 13.90
CA ARG A 55 12.24 -3.09 13.04
C ARG A 55 12.95 -4.40 13.34
N GLU A 56 13.23 -4.64 14.62
CA GLU A 56 13.88 -5.88 15.06
C GLU A 56 13.00 -7.10 14.79
N VAL A 57 11.69 -6.96 14.94
CA VAL A 57 10.74 -8.04 14.63
C VAL A 57 10.72 -8.35 13.14
N TYR A 58 10.78 -7.35 12.27
CA TYR A 58 10.86 -7.57 10.83
C TYR A 58 12.10 -8.41 10.45
N GLY A 59 13.28 -8.00 10.91
CA GLY A 59 14.52 -8.73 10.69
C GLY A 59 14.50 -10.15 11.27
N LYS A 60 14.00 -10.31 12.51
CA LYS A 60 13.87 -11.62 13.17
C LYS A 60 12.89 -12.55 12.45
N ARG A 61 11.79 -12.03 11.89
CA ARG A 61 10.82 -12.81 11.09
C ARG A 61 11.47 -13.32 9.81
N LEU A 62 12.14 -12.46 9.05
CA LEU A 62 12.82 -12.88 7.83
C LEU A 62 13.98 -13.85 8.07
N GLN A 63 14.78 -13.63 9.12
CA GLN A 63 15.82 -14.57 9.52
C GLN A 63 15.24 -15.92 9.92
N ALA A 64 14.09 -15.93 10.60
CA ALA A 64 13.40 -17.17 10.92
C ALA A 64 12.91 -17.87 9.65
N ILE A 65 12.38 -17.15 8.66
CA ILE A 65 11.81 -17.72 7.43
C ILE A 65 12.91 -18.28 6.51
N ARG A 66 13.95 -17.48 6.19
CA ARG A 66 14.94 -17.71 5.12
C ARG A 66 14.27 -18.08 3.78
N PRO A 67 13.54 -17.13 3.15
CA PRO A 67 12.70 -17.42 1.97
C PRO A 67 13.53 -17.64 0.72
N THR A 68 13.35 -18.73 -0.04
CA THR A 68 14.09 -18.90 -1.31
C THR A 68 13.51 -18.00 -2.41
N ARG A 69 14.27 -17.73 -3.49
CA ARG A 69 13.75 -17.01 -4.67
C ARG A 69 12.49 -17.67 -5.26
N GLY A 70 12.44 -19.01 -5.24
CA GLY A 70 11.25 -19.76 -5.65
C GLY A 70 10.03 -19.42 -4.79
N GLN A 71 10.22 -19.23 -3.48
CA GLN A 71 9.14 -18.81 -2.58
C GLN A 71 8.75 -17.35 -2.77
N LEU A 72 9.70 -16.45 -3.08
CA LEU A 72 9.37 -15.06 -3.45
C LEU A 72 8.48 -15.03 -4.69
N LYS A 73 8.81 -15.83 -5.71
CA LYS A 73 7.95 -15.97 -6.90
C LYS A 73 6.58 -16.57 -6.56
N GLU A 74 6.52 -17.53 -5.62
CA GLU A 74 5.24 -18.06 -5.15
C GLU A 74 4.39 -16.97 -4.48
N ILE A 75 4.99 -16.08 -3.68
CA ILE A 75 4.28 -14.93 -3.10
C ILE A 75 3.78 -13.97 -4.18
N GLU A 76 4.58 -13.70 -5.21
CA GLU A 76 4.12 -12.87 -6.34
C GLU A 76 2.86 -13.45 -6.99
N GLU A 77 2.84 -14.76 -7.24
CA GLU A 77 1.66 -15.41 -7.81
C GLU A 77 0.48 -15.40 -6.84
N ARG A 78 0.71 -15.56 -5.54
CA ARG A 78 -0.35 -15.47 -4.52
C ARG A 78 -0.93 -14.06 -4.44
N TYR A 79 -0.11 -13.01 -4.52
CA TYR A 79 -0.59 -11.63 -4.60
C TYR A 79 -1.53 -11.44 -5.79
N TRP A 80 -1.18 -12.00 -6.95
CA TRP A 80 -2.04 -11.94 -8.13
C TRP A 80 -3.34 -12.73 -7.98
N GLN A 81 -3.27 -13.95 -7.43
CA GLN A 81 -4.44 -14.81 -7.23
C GLN A 81 -5.43 -14.22 -6.22
N THR A 82 -4.92 -13.41 -5.28
CA THR A 82 -5.70 -12.77 -4.21
C THR A 82 -5.80 -11.27 -4.41
N ILE A 83 -5.73 -10.81 -5.67
CA ILE A 83 -5.94 -9.41 -6.01
C ILE A 83 -7.26 -8.91 -5.44
N VAL A 84 -7.23 -7.73 -4.81
CA VAL A 84 -8.45 -7.11 -4.27
C VAL A 84 -9.41 -6.78 -5.43
N PRO A 85 -10.72 -7.05 -5.28
CA PRO A 85 -11.70 -6.78 -6.32
C PRO A 85 -11.57 -5.38 -6.92
N ASP A 86 -11.55 -5.34 -8.26
CA ASP A 86 -11.42 -4.16 -9.11
C ASP A 86 -10.06 -3.45 -9.10
N ALA A 87 -9.05 -3.91 -8.34
CA ALA A 87 -7.76 -3.23 -8.26
C ALA A 87 -7.07 -3.03 -9.63
N LEU A 88 -7.10 -4.06 -10.50
CA LEU A 88 -6.54 -3.97 -11.85
C LEU A 88 -7.26 -2.90 -12.70
N GLN A 89 -8.59 -2.88 -12.64
CA GLN A 89 -9.41 -1.92 -13.39
C GLN A 89 -9.26 -0.50 -12.85
N VAL A 90 -9.16 -0.33 -11.53
CA VAL A 90 -8.93 0.96 -10.86
C VAL A 90 -7.58 1.53 -11.25
N ILE A 91 -6.49 0.74 -11.17
CA ILE A 91 -5.16 1.21 -11.58
C ILE A 91 -5.13 1.56 -13.07
N GLY A 92 -5.76 0.73 -13.91
CA GLY A 92 -5.90 1.01 -15.34
C GLY A 92 -6.63 2.33 -15.62
N ALA A 93 -7.74 2.58 -14.92
CA ALA A 93 -8.53 3.80 -15.06
C ALA A 93 -7.78 5.04 -14.58
N LEU A 94 -7.08 4.96 -13.44
CA LEU A 94 -6.25 6.05 -12.93
C LEU A 94 -5.14 6.42 -13.93
N ARG A 95 -4.47 5.42 -14.51
CA ARG A 95 -3.46 5.64 -15.55
C ARG A 95 -4.06 6.24 -16.82
N PHE A 96 -5.21 5.74 -17.28
CA PHE A 96 -5.95 6.31 -18.41
C PHE A 96 -6.30 7.78 -18.18
N LEU A 97 -6.64 8.14 -16.94
CA LEU A 97 -6.91 9.51 -16.51
C LEU A 97 -5.65 10.36 -16.30
N SER A 98 -4.47 9.84 -16.65
CA SER A 98 -3.16 10.49 -16.53
C SER A 98 -2.74 10.75 -15.08
N LYS A 99 -3.22 9.93 -14.14
CA LYS A 99 -2.79 9.95 -12.75
C LYS A 99 -1.49 9.17 -12.59
N GLN A 100 -0.62 9.64 -11.71
CA GLN A 100 0.60 8.93 -11.35
C GLN A 100 0.28 7.96 -10.21
N VAL A 101 0.45 6.67 -10.47
CA VAL A 101 0.16 5.61 -9.50
C VAL A 101 1.48 5.08 -8.93
N PHE A 102 1.50 4.89 -7.62
CA PHE A 102 2.63 4.40 -6.84
C PHE A 102 2.20 3.28 -5.91
N ILE A 103 3.12 2.36 -5.60
CA ILE A 103 2.93 1.32 -4.59
C ILE A 103 4.00 1.49 -3.52
N ILE A 104 3.59 1.57 -2.26
CA ILE A 104 4.49 1.65 -1.10
C ILE A 104 4.12 0.53 -0.13
N SER A 105 4.99 -0.47 0.01
CA SER A 105 4.72 -1.65 0.82
C SER A 105 5.79 -1.89 1.89
N GLY A 106 5.38 -2.43 3.04
CA GLY A 106 6.31 -3.06 4.00
C GLY A 106 6.69 -4.50 3.62
N GLY A 107 6.07 -5.05 2.57
CA GLY A 107 6.35 -6.37 2.02
C GLY A 107 7.67 -6.42 1.24
N LEU A 108 7.97 -7.61 0.73
CA LEU A 108 9.24 -7.91 0.07
C LEU A 108 9.29 -7.32 -1.35
N ALA A 109 10.41 -6.69 -1.70
CA ALA A 109 10.53 -5.92 -2.94
C ALA A 109 10.31 -6.73 -4.22
N GLU A 110 10.93 -7.91 -4.37
CA GLU A 110 10.81 -8.72 -5.59
C GLU A 110 9.34 -9.13 -5.87
N PRO A 111 8.61 -9.74 -4.92
CA PRO A 111 7.18 -10.05 -5.13
C PRO A 111 6.30 -8.83 -5.37
N VAL A 112 6.48 -7.73 -4.60
CA VAL A 112 5.66 -6.52 -4.74
C VAL A 112 5.91 -5.84 -6.09
N ARG A 113 7.16 -5.78 -6.56
CA ARG A 113 7.51 -5.23 -7.88
C ARG A 113 6.93 -6.07 -9.02
N GLY A 114 7.03 -7.39 -8.92
CA GLY A 114 6.45 -8.31 -9.89
C GLY A 114 4.93 -8.13 -10.00
N PHE A 115 4.24 -8.13 -8.86
CA PHE A 115 2.80 -7.88 -8.77
C PHE A 115 2.41 -6.49 -9.31
N GLY A 116 3.08 -5.43 -8.86
CA GLY A 116 2.82 -4.05 -9.30
C GLY A 116 3.03 -3.86 -10.80
N LYS A 117 4.05 -4.52 -11.38
CA LYS A 117 4.28 -4.49 -12.83
C LYS A 117 3.12 -5.14 -13.60
N ARG A 118 2.55 -6.24 -13.09
CA ARG A 118 1.37 -6.89 -13.70
C ARG A 118 0.12 -6.01 -13.63
N LEU A 119 0.00 -5.18 -12.59
CA LEU A 119 -1.04 -4.15 -12.46
C LEU A 119 -0.81 -2.94 -13.39
N GLY A 120 0.37 -2.84 -14.02
CA GLY A 120 0.75 -1.73 -14.88
C GLY A 120 1.40 -0.54 -14.16
N VAL A 121 1.84 -0.71 -12.90
CA VAL A 121 2.59 0.32 -12.18
C VAL A 121 4.07 0.28 -12.61
N PRO A 122 4.70 1.43 -12.96
CA PRO A 122 6.09 1.45 -13.35
C PRO A 122 7.01 1.03 -12.18
N PRO A 123 8.05 0.21 -12.40
CA PRO A 123 8.94 -0.23 -11.31
C PRO A 123 9.54 0.91 -10.49
N GLU A 124 9.85 2.05 -11.12
CA GLU A 124 10.37 3.26 -10.48
C GLU A 124 9.39 3.91 -9.49
N ASN A 125 8.09 3.61 -9.63
CA ASN A 125 7.02 4.08 -8.75
C ASN A 125 6.66 3.06 -7.65
N ILE A 126 7.43 1.97 -7.53
CA ILE A 126 7.23 0.93 -6.52
C ILE A 126 8.37 1.01 -5.50
N ARG A 127 8.00 1.05 -4.22
CA ARG A 127 8.92 0.99 -3.09
C ARG A 127 8.45 -0.07 -2.11
N ALA A 128 9.37 -0.94 -1.72
CA ALA A 128 9.14 -2.08 -0.86
C ALA A 128 10.47 -2.45 -0.18
N VAL A 129 10.44 -3.39 0.77
CA VAL A 129 11.64 -3.73 1.56
C VAL A 129 12.58 -4.60 0.72
N GLU A 130 13.77 -4.08 0.46
CA GLU A 130 14.81 -4.78 -0.28
C GLU A 130 15.39 -5.96 0.52
N LEU A 131 15.72 -7.02 -0.21
CA LEU A 131 16.36 -8.22 0.32
C LEU A 131 17.72 -8.37 -0.34
N GLU A 132 18.79 -8.27 0.42
CA GLU A 132 20.13 -8.58 -0.08
C GLU A 132 20.38 -10.10 -0.02
N TYR A 133 20.75 -10.68 -1.16
CA TYR A 133 21.02 -12.11 -1.33
C TYR A 133 22.53 -12.38 -1.40
N ASN A 134 23.04 -13.33 -0.61
CA ASN A 134 24.42 -13.78 -0.73
C ASN A 134 24.52 -15.01 -1.64
N GLU A 135 24.90 -14.79 -2.90
CA GLU A 135 25.01 -15.84 -3.93
C GLU A 135 26.04 -16.92 -3.62
N LEU A 136 27.09 -16.61 -2.85
CA LEU A 136 28.23 -17.50 -2.62
C LEU A 136 27.95 -18.57 -1.55
N ALA A 137 27.02 -18.32 -0.63
CA ALA A 137 26.71 -19.25 0.47
C ALA A 137 25.45 -20.09 0.20
N GLY A 138 24.61 -19.73 -0.78
CA GLY A 138 23.28 -20.32 -0.94
C GLY A 138 22.37 -20.12 0.29
N GLU A 139 22.74 -19.19 1.19
CA GLU A 139 22.10 -18.92 2.46
C GLU A 139 21.74 -17.44 2.60
N TRP A 140 20.64 -17.19 3.32
CA TRP A 140 20.28 -15.87 3.83
C TRP A 140 21.11 -15.58 5.08
N TRP A 141 22.10 -14.69 4.91
CA TRP A 141 23.02 -14.09 5.88
C TRP A 141 23.67 -14.98 6.97
N ARG A 142 25.00 -14.99 6.94
CA ARG A 142 25.86 -15.18 8.12
C ARG A 142 25.71 -13.97 9.04
N TYR A 143 25.40 -14.23 10.30
CA TYR A 143 25.60 -13.30 11.42
C TYR A 143 26.98 -13.64 11.99
N HIS A 144 27.96 -12.74 11.95
CA HIS A 144 29.15 -12.88 12.78
C HIS A 144 29.34 -11.63 13.61
N GLU A 145 29.17 -11.84 14.90
CA GLU A 145 29.85 -11.15 15.99
C GLU A 145 31.25 -10.69 15.56
N HIS A 146 31.56 -9.43 15.88
CA HIS A 146 32.84 -8.81 15.59
C HIS A 146 34.02 -9.67 16.06
N SER A 147 34.90 -10.06 15.13
CA SER A 147 36.34 -10.05 15.38
C SER A 147 37.17 -9.97 14.08
N THR A 148 37.66 -8.77 13.84
CA THR A 148 38.98 -8.39 13.30
C THR A 148 39.49 -8.94 11.96
N ARG A 149 39.67 -7.96 11.05
CA ARG A 149 40.71 -7.80 10.01
C ARG A 149 40.60 -8.67 8.76
N ALA A 150 40.18 -8.06 7.64
CA ALA A 150 41.11 -7.38 6.73
C ALA A 150 40.36 -6.78 5.52
N ASN A 151 40.64 -5.50 5.26
CA ASN A 151 40.52 -4.75 4.00
C ASN A 151 39.21 -4.70 3.20
N GLN A 152 38.80 -3.43 3.00
CA GLN A 152 37.76 -2.90 2.12
C GLN A 152 36.36 -2.83 2.72
N THR A 153 36.30 -1.90 3.67
CA THR A 153 35.17 -1.09 4.11
C THR A 153 34.14 -0.82 3.00
N TYR A 154 33.03 -1.58 3.00
CA TYR A 154 31.71 -0.98 2.81
C TYR A 154 31.03 -1.02 4.18
N MET A 155 31.13 0.13 4.84
CA MET A 155 30.31 0.50 5.98
C MET A 155 28.91 0.84 5.49
N ASP A 156 27.95 0.61 6.36
CA ASP A 156 26.55 1.01 6.32
C ASP A 156 25.60 0.24 5.41
N TYR A 157 24.62 -0.32 6.11
CA TYR A 157 23.31 -0.77 5.66
C TYR A 157 22.57 0.42 5.01
N ASP A 158 21.88 0.21 3.89
CA ASP A 158 20.98 1.25 3.40
C ASP A 158 19.71 1.24 4.28
N GLU A 159 19.73 2.12 5.29
CA GLU A 159 18.64 2.40 6.23
C GLU A 159 17.36 2.83 5.48
N GLY A 160 16.57 1.87 5.04
CA GLY A 160 15.31 2.14 4.36
C GLY A 160 14.21 2.57 5.35
N PRO A 161 13.51 3.70 5.12
CA PRO A 161 12.42 4.17 6.00
C PRO A 161 11.36 3.10 6.28
N LEU A 162 11.08 2.24 5.30
CA LEU A 162 9.99 1.25 5.30
C LEU A 162 10.12 0.11 6.33
N THR A 163 11.28 -0.05 6.97
CA THR A 163 11.49 -1.03 8.04
C THR A 163 10.96 -0.54 9.39
N VAL A 164 10.67 0.76 9.51
CA VAL A 164 10.11 1.43 10.69
C VAL A 164 8.63 1.72 10.45
N SER A 165 7.79 1.68 11.49
CA SER A 165 6.37 2.07 11.38
C SER A 165 6.17 3.53 10.90
N SER A 166 7.24 4.33 10.81
CA SER A 166 7.27 5.73 10.36
C SER A 166 7.82 5.95 8.94
N GLY A 167 8.04 4.90 8.14
CA GLY A 167 8.73 5.00 6.86
C GLY A 167 7.93 5.48 5.65
N LYS A 168 6.65 5.10 5.58
CA LYS A 168 5.81 5.42 4.42
C LYS A 168 5.71 6.93 4.15
N PRO A 169 5.63 7.83 5.15
CA PRO A 169 5.68 9.27 4.92
C PRO A 169 6.93 9.74 4.18
N ASP A 170 8.11 9.22 4.51
CA ASP A 170 9.37 9.60 3.85
C ASP A 170 9.41 9.10 2.40
N VAL A 171 8.95 7.87 2.18
CA VAL A 171 8.84 7.30 0.83
C VAL A 171 7.82 8.04 -0.03
N VAL A 172 6.70 8.48 0.54
CA VAL A 172 5.75 9.36 -0.18
C VAL A 172 6.44 10.66 -0.59
N ARG A 173 7.23 11.29 0.30
CA ARG A 173 7.97 12.52 -0.04
C ARG A 173 9.02 12.28 -1.13
N GLU A 174 9.77 11.18 -1.04
CA GLU A 174 10.76 10.77 -2.04
C GLU A 174 10.13 10.56 -3.43
N LEU A 175 9.10 9.71 -3.50
CA LEU A 175 8.42 9.35 -4.75
C LEU A 175 7.67 10.55 -5.35
N ALA A 176 7.04 11.37 -4.52
CA ALA A 176 6.45 12.62 -4.96
C ALA A 176 7.53 13.57 -5.50
N GLY A 177 8.66 13.71 -4.82
CA GLY A 177 9.73 14.62 -5.20
C GLY A 177 9.20 16.02 -5.49
N GLN A 178 9.52 16.56 -6.67
CA GLN A 178 9.04 17.86 -7.16
C GLN A 178 7.76 17.79 -8.00
N LYS A 179 7.11 16.62 -8.09
CA LYS A 179 5.89 16.47 -8.87
C LYS A 179 4.78 17.33 -8.27
N ALA A 180 4.15 18.13 -9.12
CA ALA A 180 3.00 18.94 -8.74
C ALA A 180 1.72 18.09 -8.68
N GLY A 181 0.76 18.56 -7.89
CA GLY A 181 -0.57 17.97 -7.80
C GLY A 181 -0.90 17.40 -6.42
N ARG A 182 -2.18 17.10 -6.21
CA ARG A 182 -2.67 16.61 -4.92
C ARG A 182 -2.35 15.13 -4.73
N ARG A 183 -2.02 14.75 -3.50
CA ARG A 183 -1.58 13.42 -3.10
C ARG A 183 -2.68 12.69 -2.36
N LEU A 184 -2.98 11.48 -2.80
CA LEU A 184 -3.92 10.57 -2.17
C LEU A 184 -3.17 9.31 -1.72
N MET A 185 -3.30 8.90 -0.47
CA MET A 185 -2.80 7.60 0.00
C MET A 185 -3.98 6.68 0.34
N VAL A 186 -3.87 5.41 -0.04
CA VAL A 186 -4.81 4.34 0.26
C VAL A 186 -4.10 3.20 0.98
N GLY A 187 -4.59 2.79 2.15
CA GLY A 187 -4.04 1.64 2.87
C GLY A 187 -4.89 1.22 4.07
N ASP A 188 -4.67 0.02 4.59
CA ASP A 188 -5.40 -0.54 5.74
C ASP A 188 -4.65 -0.37 7.08
N GLY A 189 -3.34 -0.07 7.02
CA GLY A 189 -2.41 -0.12 8.15
C GLY A 189 -2.22 1.18 8.91
N THR A 190 -1.63 1.07 10.11
CA THR A 190 -1.26 2.25 10.91
C THR A 190 -0.05 3.01 10.33
N SER A 191 0.86 2.30 9.65
CA SER A 191 1.96 2.90 8.90
C SER A 191 1.45 3.73 7.72
N ASP A 192 0.35 3.31 7.09
CA ASP A 192 -0.33 4.07 6.04
C ASP A 192 -1.01 5.31 6.60
N LEU A 193 -1.72 5.16 7.73
CA LEU A 193 -2.35 6.29 8.41
C LEU A 193 -1.33 7.38 8.78
N ALA A 194 -0.09 7.03 9.10
CA ALA A 194 0.97 8.00 9.38
C ALA A 194 1.28 8.92 8.18
N THR A 195 0.99 8.50 6.94
CA THR A 195 1.17 9.32 5.74
C THR A 195 0.22 10.51 5.67
N ARG A 196 -0.83 10.54 6.50
CA ARG A 196 -1.77 11.67 6.60
C ARG A 196 -1.07 13.01 6.83
N ALA A 197 0.11 13.01 7.46
CA ALA A 197 0.91 14.22 7.65
C ALA A 197 1.59 14.76 6.36
N VAL A 198 1.58 14.01 5.26
CA VAL A 198 2.32 14.34 4.01
C VAL A 198 1.48 14.21 2.73
N VAL A 199 0.23 13.78 2.84
CA VAL A 199 -0.74 13.70 1.73
C VAL A 199 -1.92 14.64 1.95
N ASP A 200 -2.63 14.98 0.88
CA ASP A 200 -3.80 15.85 0.93
C ASP A 200 -5.07 15.10 1.34
N LEU A 201 -5.09 13.77 1.16
CA LEU A 201 -6.17 12.90 1.61
C LEU A 201 -5.64 11.49 1.89
N PHE A 202 -5.91 10.98 3.08
CA PHE A 202 -5.73 9.58 3.40
C PHE A 202 -7.08 8.83 3.38
N VAL A 203 -7.11 7.71 2.68
CA VAL A 203 -8.27 6.82 2.57
C VAL A 203 -7.92 5.49 3.21
N GLY A 204 -8.55 5.18 4.34
CA GLY A 204 -8.45 3.87 4.97
C GLY A 204 -9.20 2.82 4.15
N PHE A 205 -8.58 1.68 3.89
CA PHE A 205 -9.23 0.55 3.21
C PHE A 205 -9.48 -0.58 4.20
N GLY A 206 -10.76 -0.91 4.42
CA GLY A 206 -11.21 -1.95 5.34
C GLY A 206 -11.81 -3.17 4.65
N GLY A 207 -11.69 -3.27 3.32
CA GLY A 207 -12.30 -4.34 2.52
C GLY A 207 -11.66 -5.73 2.72
N VAL A 208 -10.47 -5.78 3.33
CA VAL A 208 -9.78 -7.04 3.70
C VAL A 208 -9.70 -7.15 5.23
N VAL A 209 -9.08 -6.16 5.89
CA VAL A 209 -9.00 -6.07 7.35
C VAL A 209 -9.46 -4.70 7.82
N ALA A 210 -10.57 -4.65 8.57
CA ALA A 210 -11.05 -3.42 9.17
C ALA A 210 -10.34 -3.11 10.50
N ARG A 211 -9.33 -2.24 10.48
CA ARG A 211 -8.58 -1.83 11.68
C ARG A 211 -9.20 -0.60 12.32
N GLU A 212 -9.65 -0.72 13.57
CA GLU A 212 -10.32 0.38 14.30
C GLU A 212 -9.47 1.66 14.39
N LYS A 213 -8.15 1.55 14.61
CA LYS A 213 -7.25 2.73 14.62
C LYS A 213 -7.26 3.47 13.28
N VAL A 214 -7.33 2.75 12.16
CA VAL A 214 -7.31 3.33 10.81
C VAL A 214 -8.67 3.92 10.47
N LYS A 215 -9.76 3.19 10.76
CA LYS A 215 -11.12 3.70 10.66
C LYS A 215 -11.32 5.00 11.45
N ASN A 216 -10.84 5.03 12.69
CA ASN A 216 -10.90 6.20 13.57
C ASN A 216 -9.84 7.26 13.25
N GLY A 217 -8.89 7.00 12.35
CA GLY A 217 -7.85 7.94 11.93
C GLY A 217 -8.02 8.58 10.54
N ALA A 218 -8.67 7.87 9.61
CA ALA A 218 -8.79 8.28 8.21
C ALA A 218 -9.87 9.34 7.96
N GLU A 219 -9.61 10.26 7.03
CA GLU A 219 -10.62 11.21 6.54
C GLU A 219 -11.76 10.50 5.82
N MET A 220 -11.43 9.45 5.06
CA MET A 220 -12.37 8.56 4.39
C MET A 220 -12.03 7.11 4.69
N PHE A 221 -13.06 6.27 4.83
CA PHE A 221 -12.88 4.85 5.10
C PHE A 221 -13.78 4.00 4.19
N ILE A 222 -13.17 3.14 3.37
CA ILE A 222 -13.87 2.20 2.49
C ILE A 222 -14.11 0.91 3.28
N SER A 223 -15.38 0.55 3.45
CA SER A 223 -15.80 -0.68 4.12
C SER A 223 -16.10 -1.82 3.13
N SER A 224 -16.26 -1.51 1.84
CA SER A 224 -16.50 -2.52 0.81
C SER A 224 -15.23 -3.29 0.45
N GLU A 225 -15.38 -4.56 0.07
CA GLU A 225 -14.29 -5.42 -0.44
C GLU A 225 -13.69 -4.93 -1.77
N SER A 226 -14.37 -4.02 -2.47
CA SER A 226 -13.95 -3.46 -3.76
C SER A 226 -13.11 -2.20 -3.61
N LEU A 227 -12.08 -2.07 -4.45
CA LEU A 227 -11.26 -0.85 -4.55
C LEU A 227 -11.90 0.24 -5.42
N ALA A 228 -13.03 -0.07 -6.09
CA ALA A 228 -13.70 0.84 -7.02
C ALA A 228 -14.03 2.24 -6.45
N PRO A 229 -14.40 2.43 -5.15
CA PRO A 229 -14.67 3.74 -4.59
C PRO A 229 -13.51 4.74 -4.70
N ILE A 230 -12.27 4.26 -4.89
CA ILE A 230 -11.11 5.13 -5.11
C ILE A 230 -11.25 5.99 -6.37
N LEU A 231 -11.94 5.52 -7.42
CA LEU A 231 -12.07 6.28 -8.66
C LEU A 231 -12.84 7.60 -8.50
N PRO A 232 -14.07 7.63 -7.95
CA PRO A 232 -14.76 8.91 -7.72
C PRO A 232 -14.03 9.78 -6.71
N ILE A 233 -13.38 9.21 -5.68
CA ILE A 233 -12.59 9.95 -4.69
C ILE A 233 -11.40 10.66 -5.37
N ALA A 234 -10.59 9.92 -6.15
CA ALA A 234 -9.37 10.42 -6.76
C ALA A 234 -9.63 11.33 -7.98
N ALA A 235 -10.59 10.97 -8.82
CA ALA A 235 -10.75 11.62 -10.13
C ALA A 235 -11.92 12.62 -10.18
N GLY A 236 -12.88 12.52 -9.25
CA GLY A 236 -14.06 13.38 -9.23
C GLY A 236 -14.92 13.27 -10.50
N PRO A 237 -15.89 14.19 -10.66
CA PRO A 237 -16.80 14.20 -11.81
C PRO A 237 -16.09 14.47 -13.14
N ALA A 238 -15.01 15.25 -13.12
CA ALA A 238 -14.20 15.52 -14.32
C ALA A 238 -13.51 14.24 -14.82
N GLY A 239 -13.04 13.39 -13.91
CA GLY A 239 -12.55 12.06 -14.25
C GLY A 239 -13.64 11.16 -14.79
N TYR A 240 -14.83 11.17 -14.16
CA TYR A 240 -15.97 10.40 -14.64
C TYR A 240 -16.34 10.74 -16.09
N ALA A 241 -16.44 12.03 -16.41
CA ALA A 241 -16.76 12.50 -17.76
C ALA A 241 -15.77 11.98 -18.83
N ARG A 242 -14.50 11.76 -18.46
CA ARG A 242 -13.47 11.23 -19.37
C ARG A 242 -13.52 9.71 -19.56
N VAL A 243 -14.10 8.95 -18.62
CA VAL A 243 -14.19 7.48 -18.73
C VAL A 243 -15.47 6.99 -19.41
N ILE A 244 -16.45 7.87 -19.65
CA ILE A 244 -17.67 7.51 -20.38
C ILE A 244 -17.31 6.97 -21.77
N GLY A 245 -17.89 5.82 -22.13
CA GLY A 245 -17.62 5.12 -23.39
C GLY A 245 -16.30 4.33 -23.42
N THR A 246 -15.54 4.31 -22.32
CA THR A 246 -14.30 3.52 -22.19
C THR A 246 -14.55 2.23 -21.39
N PRO A 247 -13.63 1.24 -21.45
CA PRO A 247 -13.72 0.05 -20.59
C PRO A 247 -13.74 0.34 -19.08
N TYR A 248 -13.36 1.56 -18.67
CA TYR A 248 -13.30 1.97 -17.27
C TYR A 248 -14.60 2.58 -16.73
N GLN A 249 -15.60 2.82 -17.59
CA GLN A 249 -16.87 3.41 -17.16
C GLN A 249 -17.55 2.57 -16.07
N ALA A 250 -17.66 1.26 -16.30
CA ALA A 250 -18.39 0.35 -15.39
C ALA A 250 -17.77 0.29 -13.99
N VAL A 251 -16.44 0.25 -13.88
CA VAL A 251 -15.77 0.25 -12.57
C VAL A 251 -15.91 1.61 -11.87
N PHE A 252 -15.92 2.71 -12.63
CA PHE A 252 -16.13 4.03 -12.05
C PHE A 252 -17.55 4.18 -11.49
N GLU A 253 -18.56 3.74 -12.24
CA GLU A 253 -19.97 3.75 -11.82
C GLU A 253 -20.20 2.84 -10.60
N LYS A 254 -19.59 1.66 -10.58
CA LYS A 254 -19.55 0.79 -9.40
C LYS A 254 -18.95 1.53 -8.19
N GLY A 255 -17.85 2.26 -8.40
CA GLY A 255 -17.22 3.08 -7.37
C GLY A 255 -18.14 4.16 -6.81
N ILE A 256 -18.87 4.87 -7.68
CA ILE A 256 -19.87 5.86 -7.27
C ILE A 256 -20.98 5.18 -6.46
N ALA A 257 -21.54 4.08 -6.96
CA ALA A 257 -22.63 3.37 -6.28
C ALA A 257 -22.22 2.90 -4.87
N LEU A 258 -21.02 2.32 -4.73
CA LEU A 258 -20.49 1.90 -3.43
C LEU A 258 -20.21 3.07 -2.49
N ALA A 259 -19.70 4.19 -3.02
CA ALA A 259 -19.42 5.39 -2.23
C ALA A 259 -20.69 6.08 -1.71
N PHE A 260 -21.78 6.01 -2.48
CA PHE A 260 -23.08 6.57 -2.08
C PHE A 260 -23.91 5.63 -1.20
N GLY A 261 -23.65 4.33 -1.27
CA GLY A 261 -24.19 3.33 -0.35
C GLY A 261 -23.45 3.31 1.00
N ALA A 262 -23.44 2.14 1.64
CA ALA A 262 -22.75 1.92 2.92
C ALA A 262 -21.25 1.59 2.78
N GLY A 263 -20.70 1.67 1.56
CA GLY A 263 -19.33 1.25 1.24
C GLY A 263 -18.25 2.30 1.55
N LEU A 264 -18.63 3.54 1.85
CA LEU A 264 -17.73 4.65 2.18
C LEU A 264 -18.26 5.44 3.37
N THR A 265 -17.40 5.66 4.37
CA THR A 265 -17.63 6.62 5.45
C THR A 265 -16.72 7.82 5.25
N ILE A 266 -17.28 9.03 5.29
CA ILE A 266 -16.53 10.28 5.22
C ILE A 266 -16.66 10.96 6.60
N ARG A 267 -15.52 11.31 7.21
CA ARG A 267 -15.49 11.80 8.59
C ARG A 267 -16.07 13.22 8.75
N SER A 268 -15.75 14.10 7.81
CA SER A 268 -16.19 15.50 7.85
C SER A 268 -17.52 15.63 7.12
N SER A 269 -18.54 16.20 7.77
CA SER A 269 -19.84 16.47 7.15
C SER A 269 -19.71 17.41 5.95
N GLU A 270 -18.86 18.44 6.04
CA GLU A 270 -18.59 19.35 4.92
C GLU A 270 -17.95 18.63 3.73
N MET A 271 -17.01 17.71 4.01
CA MET A 271 -16.37 16.90 2.96
C MET A 271 -17.37 15.91 2.34
N ASP A 272 -18.24 15.31 3.15
CA ASP A 272 -19.29 14.39 2.70
C ASP A 272 -20.30 15.13 1.81
N GLU A 273 -20.77 16.29 2.24
CA GLU A 273 -21.65 17.16 1.44
C GLU A 273 -20.99 17.57 0.12
N THR A 274 -19.73 18.01 0.15
CA THR A 274 -18.98 18.41 -1.05
C THR A 274 -18.78 17.24 -2.02
N PHE A 275 -18.44 16.06 -1.50
CA PHE A 275 -18.27 14.85 -2.31
C PHE A 275 -19.60 14.41 -2.92
N ARG A 276 -20.66 14.36 -2.12
CA ARG A 276 -21.98 13.94 -2.57
C ARG A 276 -22.58 14.92 -3.57
N SER A 277 -22.45 16.23 -3.35
CA SER A 277 -22.93 17.27 -4.28
C SER A 277 -22.15 17.29 -5.60
N ALA A 278 -20.93 16.74 -5.62
CA ALA A 278 -20.15 16.67 -6.86
C ALA A 278 -20.69 15.60 -7.83
N PHE A 279 -21.28 14.52 -7.33
CA PHE A 279 -21.85 13.44 -8.15
C PHE A 279 -23.39 13.41 -8.16
N GLY A 280 -24.05 14.05 -7.19
CA GLY A 280 -25.48 14.32 -7.17
C GLY A 280 -25.83 15.61 -7.93
N ARG A 281 -26.91 15.58 -8.71
CA ARG A 281 -27.46 16.78 -9.38
C ARG A 281 -28.08 17.75 -8.39
#